data_AF-A0A8H4RH63-F1
#
_entry.id   AF-A0A8H4RH63-F1
#
_cell.length_a   1.000
_cell.length_b   1.000
_cell.length_c   1.000
_cell.angle_alpha   90.00
_cell.angle_beta   90.00
_cell.angle_gamma   90.00
#
_symmetry.space_group_name_H-M   'P 1'
#
loop_
_entity.id
_entity.type
_entity.pdbx_description
1 polymer ?
#
loop_
_entity_poly.entity_id
_entity_poly.type
_entity_poly.pdbx_seq_one_letter_code
_entity_poly.pdbx_strand_id
1 'polypeptide(L)'
;MAPASPPATKGAAIEGLCVGGPVNTYSGQYYFNTSSVPDVNTTGLLTWELHGGNFNLSSPMDFSYNPASNVAVPLFTPSETGTNVAFDERNRMNLQQYLDDTKPLPNYAVKPLYRWYVCTTYAGYLYQTLAWVMGDGKPENPTCQKVDVVRVFI
;
A
#
# COMPACT_ATOMS: atom_id res chain seq x y z
N MET A 1 -16.93 0.98 -4.89
CA MET A 1 -15.66 1.71 -5.09
C MET A 1 -15.37 2.44 -3.79
N ALA A 2 -14.36 2.00 -3.04
CA ALA A 2 -13.96 2.64 -1.79
C ALA A 2 -12.79 3.59 -2.09
N PRO A 3 -12.93 4.90 -1.88
CA PRO A 3 -11.89 5.89 -2.13
C PRO A 3 -10.84 5.93 -1.01
N ALA A 4 -9.61 6.33 -1.35
CA ALA A 4 -8.50 6.49 -0.40
C ALA A 4 -8.69 7.76 0.45
N SER A 5 -8.63 7.62 1.77
CA SER A 5 -8.63 8.74 2.72
C SER A 5 -7.30 9.51 2.70
N PRO A 6 -7.22 10.73 3.27
CA PRO A 6 -5.94 11.25 3.75
C PRO A 6 -5.24 10.22 4.64
N PRO A 7 -3.90 10.24 4.70
CA PRO A 7 -3.17 9.33 5.56
C PRO A 7 -3.63 9.50 7.02
N ALA A 8 -4.11 8.44 7.65
CA ALA A 8 -4.47 8.52 9.06
C ALA A 8 -3.19 8.48 9.89
N THR A 9 -2.95 9.56 10.63
CA THR A 9 -1.84 9.67 11.56
C THR A 9 -1.92 8.53 12.58
N LYS A 10 -0.88 7.71 12.61
CA LYS A 10 -0.69 6.63 13.58
C LYS A 10 0.18 7.05 14.77
N GLY A 11 0.66 8.30 14.75
CA GLY A 11 1.60 8.88 15.70
C GLY A 11 3.01 8.92 15.12
N ALA A 12 3.88 9.77 15.66
CA ALA A 12 5.32 9.83 15.36
C ALA A 12 5.70 9.87 13.86
N ALA A 13 5.00 10.66 13.03
CA ALA A 13 5.24 10.76 11.58
C ALA A 13 5.06 9.42 10.83
N ILE A 14 4.11 8.61 11.31
CA ILE A 14 3.67 7.37 10.67
C ILE A 14 2.25 7.58 10.17
N GLU A 15 2.03 7.25 8.91
CA GLU A 15 0.73 7.39 8.26
C GLU A 15 0.26 6.05 7.67
N GLY A 16 -1.05 5.79 7.71
CA GLY A 16 -1.64 4.62 7.04
C GLY A 16 -2.75 5.01 6.07
N LEU A 17 -2.93 4.24 5.00
CA LEU A 17 -4.09 4.38 4.10
C LEU A 17 -5.34 3.89 4.82
N CYS A 18 -6.29 4.78 5.08
CA CYS A 18 -7.59 4.41 5.67
C CYS A 18 -8.69 4.49 4.62
N VAL A 19 -9.86 3.93 4.98
CA VAL A 19 -11.04 4.05 4.13
C VAL A 19 -11.54 5.49 4.22
N GLY A 20 -11.61 6.18 3.07
CA GLY A 20 -12.09 7.55 2.98
C GLY A 20 -13.59 7.66 2.72
N GLY A 21 -14.13 8.86 2.92
CA GLY A 21 -15.42 9.27 2.36
C GLY A 21 -15.31 9.54 0.85
N PRO A 22 -16.41 9.92 0.17
CA PRO A 22 -16.42 10.16 -1.27
C PRO A 22 -15.30 11.12 -1.73
N VAL A 23 -14.73 10.89 -2.92
CA VAL A 23 -13.53 11.59 -3.47
C VAL A 23 -13.65 13.12 -3.42
N ASN A 24 -14.86 13.65 -3.40
CA ASN A 24 -15.16 15.08 -3.44
C ASN A 24 -15.00 15.80 -2.09
N THR A 25 -14.67 15.12 -0.98
CA THR A 25 -14.64 15.76 0.33
C THR A 25 -13.28 15.73 1.02
N TYR A 26 -12.49 14.65 0.95
CA TYR A 26 -11.15 14.57 1.54
C TYR A 26 -10.32 13.42 0.91
N SER A 27 -9.44 13.74 -0.03
CA SER A 27 -8.43 12.80 -0.55
C SER A 27 -7.02 13.36 -0.32
N GLY A 28 -6.11 12.52 0.18
CA GLY A 28 -4.68 12.85 0.19
C GLY A 28 -4.12 12.70 -1.23
N GLN A 29 -3.31 13.67 -1.68
CA GLN A 29 -2.52 13.52 -2.90
C GLN A 29 -1.29 12.66 -2.64
N TYR A 30 -1.13 11.59 -3.42
CA TYR A 30 0.05 10.72 -3.37
C TYR A 30 0.82 10.85 -4.69
N TYR A 31 2.13 10.72 -4.61
CA TYR A 31 3.01 10.73 -5.79
C TYR A 31 3.45 9.30 -6.12
N PHE A 32 3.48 8.98 -7.40
CA PHE A 32 4.02 7.71 -7.89
C PHE A 32 5.35 7.98 -8.58
N ASN A 33 6.44 7.68 -7.88
CA ASN A 33 7.80 7.96 -8.31
C ASN A 33 8.41 6.73 -8.99
N THR A 34 8.72 6.86 -10.28
CA THR A 34 9.32 5.80 -11.11
C THR A 34 10.66 6.26 -11.69
N SER A 35 11.56 5.32 -11.96
CA SER A 35 12.85 5.60 -12.62
C SER A 35 12.76 5.62 -14.16
N SER A 36 11.64 5.19 -14.72
CA SER A 36 11.33 5.23 -16.15
C SER A 36 10.01 5.94 -16.40
N VAL A 37 9.72 6.26 -17.67
CA VAL A 37 8.38 6.73 -18.08
C VAL A 37 7.34 5.72 -17.59
N PRO A 38 6.33 6.15 -16.81
CA PRO A 38 5.32 5.24 -16.29
C PRO A 38 4.52 4.59 -17.43
N ASP A 39 4.56 3.27 -17.49
CA ASP A 39 3.70 2.44 -18.33
C ASP A 39 2.93 1.42 -17.45
N VAL A 40 2.09 0.61 -18.06
CA VAL A 40 1.40 -0.51 -17.43
C VAL A 40 2.42 -1.42 -16.74
N ASN A 41 2.17 -1.72 -15.47
CA ASN A 41 3.05 -2.54 -14.62
C ASN A 41 4.47 -1.98 -14.40
N THR A 42 4.77 -0.73 -14.78
CA THR A 42 5.99 -0.06 -14.29
C THR A 42 5.93 0.00 -12.78
N THR A 43 7.02 -0.42 -12.13
CA THR A 43 7.14 -0.39 -10.69
C THR A 43 7.74 0.93 -10.22
N GLY A 44 7.30 1.38 -9.05
CA GLY A 44 7.80 2.60 -8.42
C GLY A 44 7.32 2.73 -6.99
N LEU A 45 7.76 3.79 -6.33
CA LEU A 45 7.38 4.10 -4.97
C LEU A 45 6.10 4.92 -4.96
N LEU A 46 5.13 4.49 -4.15
CA LEU A 46 4.01 5.33 -3.76
C LEU A 46 4.48 6.17 -2.56
N THR A 47 4.51 7.48 -2.70
CA THR A 47 5.05 8.39 -1.68
C THR A 47 4.02 9.43 -1.25
N TRP A 48 4.04 9.74 0.03
CA TRP A 48 3.35 10.88 0.63
C TRP A 48 4.39 11.93 1.03
N GLU A 49 4.08 13.21 0.85
CA GLU A 49 4.94 14.29 1.37
C GLU A 49 4.47 14.69 2.77
N LEU A 50 5.30 14.41 3.77
CA LEU A 50 5.05 14.83 5.15
C LEU A 50 5.47 16.29 5.30
N HIS A 51 4.49 17.17 5.53
CA HIS A 51 4.72 18.57 5.83
C HIS A 51 4.80 18.78 7.35
N GLY A 52 6.01 19.04 7.85
CA GLY A 52 6.25 19.51 9.21
C GLY A 52 6.21 21.03 9.30
N GLY A 53 6.52 21.58 10.48
CA GLY A 53 6.49 23.04 10.68
C GLY A 53 7.37 23.83 9.71
N ASN A 54 8.60 23.34 9.46
CA ASN A 54 9.60 24.01 8.62
C ASN A 54 10.29 23.05 7.64
N PHE A 55 9.72 21.87 7.37
CA PHE A 55 10.34 20.85 6.52
C PHE A 55 9.31 20.06 5.74
N ASN A 56 9.74 19.51 4.62
CA ASN A 56 9.02 18.49 3.87
C ASN A 56 9.88 17.23 3.81
N LEU A 57 9.29 16.08 4.11
CA LEU A 57 9.97 14.79 4.02
C LEU A 57 9.20 13.83 3.11
N SER A 58 9.90 13.25 2.15
CA SER A 58 9.38 12.13 1.37
C SER A 58 9.16 10.94 2.30
N SER A 59 7.93 10.43 2.32
CA SER A 59 7.53 9.28 3.09
C SER A 59 7.04 8.21 2.13
N PRO A 60 7.92 7.34 1.60
CA PRO A 60 7.50 6.21 0.78
C PRO A 60 6.73 5.18 1.61
N MET A 61 5.82 4.46 0.94
CA MET A 61 5.09 3.35 1.54
C MET A 61 6.02 2.14 1.75
N ASP A 62 5.99 1.55 2.94
CA ASP A 62 6.56 0.23 3.21
C ASP A 62 5.65 -0.60 4.12
N PHE A 63 5.89 -1.90 4.19
CA PHE A 63 5.07 -2.81 4.99
C PHE A 63 5.61 -2.99 6.40
N SER A 64 4.73 -2.77 7.38
CA SER A 64 4.93 -3.23 8.75
C SER A 64 4.42 -4.66 8.90
N TYR A 65 5.34 -5.56 9.27
CA TYR A 65 5.09 -7.00 9.39
C TYR A 65 5.02 -7.43 10.86
N ASN A 66 4.14 -8.38 11.14
CA ASN A 66 4.15 -9.15 12.39
C ASN A 66 4.47 -10.61 12.03
N PRO A 67 5.58 -11.20 12.50
CA PRO A 67 5.93 -12.60 12.21
C PRO A 67 4.89 -13.62 12.66
N ALA A 68 4.01 -13.25 13.61
CA ALA A 68 2.91 -14.08 14.08
C ALA A 68 1.60 -13.88 13.29
N SER A 69 1.61 -13.13 12.17
CA SER A 69 0.45 -13.02 11.31
C SER A 69 0.76 -12.96 9.82
N ASN A 70 -0.18 -13.40 8.98
CA ASN A 70 -0.14 -13.25 7.53
C ASN A 70 -0.67 -11.90 7.00
N VAL A 71 -0.93 -10.93 7.86
CA VAL A 71 -1.40 -9.59 7.47
C VAL A 71 -0.33 -8.54 7.73
N ALA A 72 0.07 -7.81 6.69
CA ALA A 72 1.00 -6.69 6.76
C ALA A 72 0.26 -5.36 6.56
N VAL A 73 0.69 -4.31 7.25
CA VAL A 73 0.08 -2.97 7.15
C VAL A 73 0.99 -2.06 6.34
N PRO A 74 0.55 -1.53 5.19
CA PRO A 74 1.29 -0.49 4.49
C PRO A 74 1.26 0.81 5.28
N LEU A 75 2.44 1.32 5.62
CA LEU A 75 2.64 2.57 6.34
C LEU A 75 3.56 3.48 5.52
N PHE A 76 3.33 4.78 5.60
CA PHE A 76 4.21 5.80 5.06
C PHE A 76 4.99 6.37 6.23
N THR A 77 6.31 6.44 6.07
CA THR A 77 7.25 6.98 7.06
C THR A 77 8.40 7.65 6.34
N PRO A 78 8.95 8.77 6.85
CA PRO A 78 10.10 9.43 6.24
C PRO A 78 11.25 8.47 5.96
N SER A 79 11.59 8.30 4.68
CA SER A 79 12.61 7.35 4.22
C SER A 79 13.01 7.63 2.78
N GLU A 80 14.14 7.08 2.36
CA GLU A 80 14.58 7.06 0.95
C GLU A 80 14.21 5.74 0.25
N THR A 81 13.80 4.73 1.02
CA THR A 81 13.44 3.40 0.52
C THR A 81 12.02 3.02 0.92
N GLY A 82 11.39 2.18 0.11
CA GLY A 82 10.08 1.62 0.39
C GLY A 82 9.77 0.45 -0.53
N THR A 83 8.56 -0.09 -0.41
CA THR A 83 8.10 -1.19 -1.25
C THR A 83 7.60 -0.65 -2.60
N ASN A 84 8.14 -1.20 -3.68
CA ASN A 84 7.67 -0.88 -5.03
C ASN A 84 6.28 -1.47 -5.30
N VAL A 85 5.39 -0.62 -5.82
CA VAL A 85 4.07 -1.00 -6.34
C VAL A 85 4.01 -0.75 -7.84
N ALA A 86 3.02 -1.33 -8.51
CA ALA A 86 2.72 -1.04 -9.91
C ALA A 86 1.21 -0.87 -10.11
N PHE A 87 0.82 -0.34 -11.27
CA PHE A 87 -0.58 -0.16 -11.66
C PHE A 87 -0.87 -0.85 -12.99
N ASP A 88 -2.00 -1.56 -13.08
CA ASP A 88 -2.44 -2.20 -14.33
C ASP A 88 -3.18 -1.23 -15.26
N GLU A 89 -3.63 -1.74 -16.42
CA GLU A 89 -4.43 -1.00 -17.41
C GLU A 89 -5.73 -0.42 -16.83
N ARG A 90 -6.24 -1.00 -15.74
CA ARG A 90 -7.44 -0.55 -15.02
C ARG A 90 -7.09 0.33 -13.82
N ASN A 91 -5.85 0.81 -13.74
CA ASN A 91 -5.32 1.62 -12.64
C ASN A 91 -5.37 0.92 -11.27
N ARG A 92 -5.43 -0.42 -11.22
CA ARG A 92 -5.41 -1.18 -9.97
C ARG A 92 -3.98 -1.39 -9.50
N MET A 93 -3.75 -1.01 -8.25
CA MET A 93 -2.47 -1.18 -7.58
C MET A 93 -2.18 -2.66 -7.34
N ASN A 94 -0.97 -3.09 -7.64
CA ASN A 94 -0.49 -4.44 -7.44
C ASN A 94 0.97 -4.46 -6.98
N LEU A 95 1.39 -5.60 -6.42
CA LEU A 95 2.80 -5.91 -6.24
C LEU A 95 3.23 -6.92 -7.30
N GLN A 96 4.39 -6.72 -7.89
CA GLN A 96 4.96 -7.64 -8.87
C GLN A 96 5.70 -8.75 -8.13
N GLN A 97 5.22 -9.98 -8.29
CA GLN A 97 5.98 -11.17 -7.95
C GLN A 97 7.09 -11.35 -8.98
N TYR A 98 8.30 -11.68 -8.53
CA TYR A 98 9.43 -12.05 -9.42
C TYR A 98 9.89 -13.50 -9.23
N LEU A 99 9.59 -14.08 -8.07
CA LEU A 99 9.88 -15.46 -7.67
C LEU A 99 8.63 -16.12 -7.08
N ASP A 100 8.41 -17.39 -7.41
CA ASP A 100 7.26 -18.18 -6.94
C ASP A 100 7.70 -19.27 -5.96
N ASP A 101 7.85 -18.92 -4.69
CA ASP A 101 8.33 -19.84 -3.64
C ASP A 101 7.38 -21.02 -3.35
N THR A 102 6.25 -21.14 -4.06
CA THR A 102 5.38 -22.34 -4.03
C THR A 102 5.89 -23.48 -4.93
N LYS A 103 6.92 -23.24 -5.74
CA LYS A 103 7.52 -24.22 -6.66
C LYS A 103 9.05 -24.28 -6.48
N PRO A 104 9.71 -25.36 -6.94
CA PRO A 104 11.18 -25.43 -6.94
C PRO A 104 11.82 -24.26 -7.70
N LEU A 105 12.93 -23.74 -7.16
CA LEU A 105 13.70 -22.64 -7.74
C LEU A 105 14.76 -23.16 -8.74
N PRO A 106 15.19 -22.32 -9.72
CA PRO A 106 14.70 -20.98 -10.01
C PRO A 106 13.41 -21.00 -10.85
N ASN A 107 12.46 -20.13 -10.52
CA ASN A 107 11.17 -20.03 -11.21
C ASN A 107 10.75 -18.57 -11.44
N TYR A 108 11.65 -17.82 -12.09
CA TYR A 108 11.41 -16.42 -12.41
C TYR A 108 10.11 -16.26 -13.22
N ALA A 109 9.15 -15.57 -12.62
CA ALA A 109 7.86 -15.29 -13.23
C ALA A 109 7.37 -13.93 -12.74
N VAL A 110 7.21 -13.00 -13.67
CA VAL A 110 6.60 -11.70 -13.37
C VAL A 110 5.09 -11.88 -13.32
N LYS A 111 4.50 -11.68 -12.14
CA LYS A 111 3.05 -11.81 -11.95
C LYS A 111 2.51 -10.69 -11.06
N PRO A 112 1.52 -9.91 -11.50
CA PRO A 112 0.86 -8.95 -10.64
C PRO A 112 0.02 -9.66 -9.58
N LEU A 113 0.21 -9.28 -8.33
CA LEU A 113 -0.55 -9.78 -7.18
C LEU A 113 -1.50 -8.70 -6.66
N TYR A 114 -2.75 -9.11 -6.41
CA TYR A 114 -3.82 -8.25 -5.89
C TYR A 114 -4.32 -8.85 -4.57
N ARG A 115 -3.56 -8.62 -3.50
CA ARG A 115 -3.83 -9.15 -2.15
C ARG A 115 -4.16 -8.03 -1.16
N TRP A 116 -4.84 -7.01 -1.66
CA TRP A 116 -5.29 -5.86 -0.88
C TRP A 116 -6.58 -6.18 -0.12
N TYR A 117 -6.58 -5.82 1.15
CA TYR A 117 -7.73 -5.94 2.04
C TYR A 117 -7.86 -4.67 2.87
N VAL A 118 -9.05 -4.38 3.35
CA VAL A 118 -9.28 -3.44 4.44
C VAL A 118 -9.52 -4.26 5.69
N CYS A 119 -8.74 -4.03 6.74
CA CYS A 119 -8.84 -4.75 8.00
C CYS A 119 -8.87 -3.75 9.16
N THR A 120 -9.40 -4.19 10.31
CA THR A 120 -9.15 -3.50 11.57
C THR A 120 -7.72 -3.83 12.01
N THR A 121 -6.83 -2.85 11.99
CA THR A 121 -5.42 -3.01 12.33
C THR A 121 -5.04 -2.13 13.52
N TYR A 122 -3.96 -2.50 14.21
CA TYR A 122 -3.39 -1.73 15.30
C TYR A 122 -1.96 -1.32 14.94
N ALA A 123 -1.79 -0.04 14.62
CA ALA A 123 -0.49 0.60 14.44
C ALA A 123 -0.52 1.87 15.30
N GLY A 124 -0.26 1.72 16.60
CA GLY A 124 -0.45 2.78 17.61
C GLY A 124 -1.90 2.98 18.05
N TYR A 125 -2.86 2.82 17.13
CA TYR A 125 -4.30 2.95 17.38
C TYR A 125 -5.11 1.97 16.52
N LEU A 126 -6.33 1.65 16.95
CA LEU A 126 -7.29 0.84 16.20
C LEU A 126 -7.92 1.66 15.08
N TYR A 127 -7.76 1.21 13.83
CA TYR A 127 -8.37 1.83 12.66
C TYR A 127 -8.74 0.78 11.61
N GLN A 128 -9.66 1.12 10.72
CA GLN A 128 -9.79 0.40 9.44
C GLN A 128 -8.76 0.94 8.46
N THR A 129 -7.76 0.13 8.14
CA THR A 129 -6.69 0.49 7.22
C THR A 129 -6.62 -0.49 6.07
N LEU A 130 -6.02 -0.04 4.97
CA LEU A 130 -5.50 -0.94 3.96
C LEU A 130 -4.50 -1.91 4.60
N ALA A 131 -4.45 -3.13 4.09
CA ALA A 131 -3.59 -4.20 4.51
C ALA A 131 -3.26 -5.10 3.32
N TRP A 132 -2.13 -5.79 3.41
CA TRP A 132 -1.68 -6.77 2.44
C TRP A 132 -1.63 -8.17 3.07
N VAL A 133 -2.25 -9.15 2.42
CA VAL A 133 -2.21 -10.55 2.88
C VAL A 133 -1.03 -11.27 2.24
N MET A 134 -0.18 -11.84 3.09
CA MET A 134 0.98 -12.63 2.71
C MET A 134 0.57 -14.05 2.35
N GLY A 135 1.21 -14.61 1.32
CA GLY A 135 0.83 -15.91 0.76
C GLY A 135 -0.50 -15.89 0.00
N ASP A 136 -0.98 -17.07 -0.36
CA ASP A 136 -2.25 -17.31 -1.07
C ASP A 136 -3.43 -17.68 -0.16
N GLY A 137 -3.15 -17.85 1.14
CA GLY A 137 -4.15 -18.12 2.17
C GLY A 137 -5.12 -16.97 2.43
N LYS A 138 -6.17 -17.26 3.19
CA LYS A 138 -7.10 -16.25 3.70
C LYS A 138 -6.41 -15.40 4.78
N PRO A 139 -6.79 -14.12 4.96
CA PRO A 139 -6.31 -13.32 6.09
C PRO A 139 -6.66 -14.01 7.41
N GLU A 140 -5.71 -14.06 8.34
CA GLU A 140 -5.94 -14.53 9.71
C GLU A 140 -6.74 -13.52 10.53
N ASN A 141 -6.66 -12.23 10.19
CA ASN A 141 -7.49 -11.21 10.79
C ASN A 141 -8.93 -11.33 10.24
N PRO A 142 -9.92 -11.70 11.08
CA PRO A 142 -11.28 -12.00 10.61
C PRO A 142 -12.06 -10.76 10.16
N THR A 143 -11.54 -9.56 10.44
CA THR A 143 -12.18 -8.30 10.03
C THR A 143 -11.86 -7.92 8.58
N CYS A 144 -10.92 -8.61 7.94
CA CYS A 144 -10.43 -8.27 6.62
C CYS A 144 -11.48 -8.47 5.53
N GLN A 145 -11.67 -7.44 4.71
CA GLN A 145 -12.52 -7.45 3.53
C GLN A 145 -11.68 -7.20 2.28
N LYS A 146 -11.84 -8.03 1.26
CA LYS A 146 -11.06 -7.92 0.02
C LYS A 146 -11.45 -6.64 -0.73
N VAL A 147 -10.45 -5.90 -1.21
CA VAL A 147 -10.67 -4.66 -1.99
C VAL A 147 -9.73 -4.57 -3.18
N ASP A 148 -10.12 -3.77 -4.16
CA ASP A 148 -9.21 -3.26 -5.17
C ASP A 148 -8.80 -1.84 -4.80
N VAL A 149 -7.50 -1.54 -4.86
CA VAL A 149 -6.97 -0.17 -4.69
C VAL A 149 -6.77 0.41 -6.08
N VAL A 150 -7.41 1.54 -6.36
CA VAL A 150 -7.42 2.16 -7.69
C VAL A 150 -6.87 3.57 -7.59
N ARG A 151 -5.90 3.93 -8.44
CA ARG A 151 -5.48 5.34 -8.55
C ARG A 151 -6.49 6.13 -9.40
N VAL A 152 -6.77 7.35 -8.95
CA VAL A 152 -7.64 8.32 -9.65
C VAL A 152 -6.81 9.59 -9.84
N PHE A 153 -6.81 10.12 -11.06
CA PHE A 153 -6.12 11.37 -11.37
C PHE A 153 -7.01 12.55 -10.96
N ILE A 154 -6.41 13.55 -10.32
CA ILE A 154 -7.07 14.80 -9.88
C ILE A 154 -6.56 15.93 -10.77
#